data_AF-A0A1J5H6B2-F1
#
_entry.id   AF-A0A1J5H6B2-F1
#
_cell.length_a   1.000
_cell.length_b   1.000
_cell.length_c   1.000
_cell.angle_alpha   90.00
_cell.angle_beta   90.00
_cell.angle_gamma   90.00
#
_symmetry.space_group_name_H-M   'P 1'
#
loop_
_entity.id
_entity.type
_entity.pdbx_description
1 polymer ?
#
loop_
_entity_poly.entity_id
_entity_poly.type
_entity_poly.pdbx_seq_one_letter_code
_entity_poly.pdbx_strand_id
1 'polypeptide(L)'
;MSCIFCKIISGEIPSYRVYEDETTLAFLDINPTNPGHTLVVPKKHLADIEEADEETLCQLTKIMKKVGLSLKNNLGAPGYNLGVNNGSAAGQLVPHLHFHVIPRAAVDGLKPWPGRQYSSGEAEAVLEKIKL
;
A
#
# COMPACT_ATOMS: atom_id res chain seq x y z
N MET A 1 11.14 -5.70 -19.37
CA MET A 1 9.93 -5.56 -18.52
C MET A 1 9.64 -4.06 -18.39
N SER A 2 8.42 -3.62 -18.70
CA SER A 2 8.04 -2.19 -18.73
C SER A 2 7.61 -1.62 -17.38
N CYS A 3 7.55 -2.44 -16.32
CA CYS A 3 7.16 -2.02 -14.98
C CYS A 3 8.21 -1.09 -14.35
N ILE A 4 7.79 0.12 -13.96
CA ILE A 4 8.66 1.11 -13.31
C ILE A 4 9.19 0.63 -11.96
N PHE A 5 8.41 -0.12 -11.18
CA PHE A 5 8.87 -0.67 -9.90
C PHE A 5 9.91 -1.78 -10.09
N CYS A 6 9.78 -2.62 -11.12
CA CYS A 6 10.84 -3.58 -11.48
C CYS A 6 12.15 -2.87 -11.80
N LYS A 7 12.10 -1.71 -12.48
CA LYS A 7 13.28 -0.88 -12.76
C LYS A 7 13.87 -0.24 -11.50
N ILE A 8 13.05 0.15 -10.54
CA ILE A 8 13.51 0.62 -9.23
C ILE A 8 14.19 -0.51 -8.44
N ILE A 9 13.57 -1.69 -8.43
CA ILE A 9 14.07 -2.89 -7.76
C ILE A 9 15.43 -3.31 -8.34
N SER A 10 15.57 -3.30 -9.68
CA SER A 10 16.83 -3.63 -10.36
C SER A 10 17.91 -2.54 -10.26
N GLY A 11 17.56 -1.34 -9.79
CA GLY A 11 18.47 -0.20 -9.72
C GLY A 11 18.66 0.56 -11.04
N GLU A 12 17.88 0.24 -12.09
CA GLU A 12 17.87 1.01 -13.34
C GLU A 12 17.31 2.43 -13.12
N ILE A 13 16.35 2.59 -12.20
CA ILE A 13 15.81 3.88 -11.77
C ILE A 13 16.14 4.10 -10.29
N PRO A 14 16.67 5.28 -9.90
CA PRO A 14 16.98 5.57 -8.51
C PRO A 14 15.71 5.72 -7.66
N SER A 15 15.83 5.42 -6.37
CA SER A 15 14.77 5.67 -5.38
C SER A 15 15.36 5.95 -3.99
N TYR A 16 14.59 6.64 -3.14
CA TYR A 16 14.93 6.81 -1.74
C TYR A 16 14.50 5.57 -0.95
N ARG A 17 15.41 4.58 -0.82
CA ARG A 17 15.16 3.31 -0.14
C ARG A 17 15.06 3.52 1.38
N VAL A 18 13.96 3.05 1.96
CA VAL A 18 13.65 3.09 3.40
C VAL A 18 14.00 1.75 4.06
N TYR A 19 13.78 0.65 3.34
CA TYR A 19 14.07 -0.71 3.80
C TYR A 19 14.29 -1.61 2.59
N GLU A 20 15.15 -2.62 2.73
CA GLU A 20 15.34 -3.64 1.72
C GLU A 20 15.75 -4.97 2.38
N ASP A 21 15.16 -6.06 1.93
CA ASP A 21 15.62 -7.42 2.20
C ASP A 21 15.59 -8.27 0.92
N GLU A 22 15.69 -9.59 1.05
CA GLU A 22 15.74 -10.52 -0.08
C GLU A 22 14.47 -10.50 -0.94
N THR A 23 13.30 -10.25 -0.36
CA THR A 23 12.00 -10.39 -1.03
C THR A 23 11.20 -9.09 -1.11
N THR A 24 11.57 -8.06 -0.33
CA THR A 24 10.80 -6.83 -0.17
C THR A 24 11.68 -5.60 -0.33
N LEU A 25 11.13 -4.56 -0.92
CA LEU A 25 11.72 -3.23 -0.98
C LEU A 25 10.69 -2.21 -0.47
N ALA A 26 11.13 -1.25 0.36
CA ALA A 26 10.34 -0.08 0.71
C ALA A 26 11.08 1.19 0.31
N PHE A 27 10.38 2.13 -0.32
CA PHE A 27 10.95 3.38 -0.79
C PHE A 27 9.93 4.52 -0.75
N LEU A 28 10.41 5.77 -0.69
CA LEU A 28 9.51 6.93 -0.65
C LEU A 28 8.75 7.08 -1.98
N ASP A 29 7.46 7.40 -1.88
CA ASP A 29 6.69 7.84 -3.03
C ASP A 29 7.24 9.19 -3.52
N ILE A 30 7.43 9.33 -4.83
CA ILE A 30 7.93 10.56 -5.45
C ILE A 30 6.90 11.69 -5.44
N ASN A 31 5.61 11.35 -5.33
CA ASN A 31 4.48 12.28 -5.21
C ASN A 31 3.76 12.00 -3.87
N PRO A 32 4.39 12.30 -2.73
CA PRO A 32 3.88 11.88 -1.44
C PRO A 32 2.59 12.61 -1.06
N THR A 33 1.59 11.87 -0.56
CA THR A 33 0.39 12.46 0.08
C THR A 33 0.77 13.28 1.30
N ASN A 34 1.72 12.80 2.10
CA ASN A 34 2.32 13.49 3.24
C ASN A 34 3.81 13.11 3.33
N PRO A 35 4.68 13.98 3.89
CA PRO A 35 6.11 13.66 4.08
C PRO A 35 6.30 12.33 4.82
N GLY A 36 7.07 11.40 4.22
CA GLY A 36 7.24 10.04 4.73
C GLY A 36 6.33 8.99 4.09
N HIS A 37 5.45 9.37 3.14
CA HIS A 37 4.69 8.42 2.33
C HIS A 37 5.64 7.41 1.68
N THR A 38 5.50 6.15 2.08
CA THR A 38 6.38 5.05 1.69
C THR A 38 5.57 3.99 0.96
N LEU A 39 6.11 3.46 -0.13
CA LEU A 39 5.60 2.30 -0.84
C LEU A 39 6.36 1.05 -0.39
N VAL A 40 5.65 0.00 0.00
CA VAL A 40 6.22 -1.33 0.30
C VAL A 40 5.82 -2.28 -0.82
N VAL A 41 6.81 -2.87 -1.50
CA VAL A 41 6.61 -3.70 -2.70
C VAL A 41 7.35 -5.04 -2.58
N PRO A 42 6.81 -6.13 -3.13
CA PRO A 42 7.58 -7.34 -3.34
C PRO A 42 8.62 -7.10 -4.45
N LYS A 43 9.78 -7.73 -4.34
CA LYS A 43 10.81 -7.73 -5.40
C LYS A 43 10.36 -8.54 -6.61
N LYS A 44 9.61 -9.61 -6.38
CA LYS A 44 8.90 -10.33 -7.44
C LYS A 44 7.82 -9.43 -8.03
N HIS A 45 7.68 -9.44 -9.35
CA HIS A 45 6.57 -8.77 -9.99
C HIS A 45 5.28 -9.56 -9.78
N LEU A 46 4.32 -8.91 -9.16
CA LEU A 46 2.95 -9.37 -8.93
C LEU A 46 2.06 -8.19 -9.31
N ALA A 47 1.09 -8.35 -10.19
CA ALA A 47 0.28 -7.23 -10.70
C ALA A 47 -0.54 -6.57 -9.57
N ASP A 48 -1.15 -7.38 -8.71
CA ASP A 48 -2.07 -7.01 -7.65
C ASP A 48 -1.98 -8.00 -6.47
N ILE A 49 -2.90 -7.89 -5.50
CA ILE A 49 -2.86 -8.71 -4.29
C ILE A 49 -3.25 -10.17 -4.55
N GLU A 50 -4.07 -10.42 -5.57
CA GLU A 50 -4.57 -11.74 -5.95
C GLU A 50 -3.46 -12.66 -6.48
N GLU A 51 -2.38 -12.10 -7.04
CA GLU A 51 -1.21 -12.87 -7.49
C GLU A 51 -0.23 -13.25 -6.36
N ALA A 52 -0.38 -12.67 -5.16
CA ALA A 52 0.52 -12.92 -4.04
C ALA A 52 0.16 -14.19 -3.26
N ASP A 53 1.18 -14.97 -2.90
CA ASP A 53 1.03 -16.06 -1.95
C ASP A 53 0.99 -15.55 -0.48
N GLU A 54 0.54 -16.41 0.43
CA GLU A 54 0.39 -16.07 1.85
C GLU A 54 1.70 -15.64 2.50
N GLU A 55 2.82 -16.25 2.11
CA GLU A 55 4.14 -15.93 2.64
C GLU A 55 4.57 -14.51 2.27
N THR A 56 4.37 -14.14 0.99
CA THR A 56 4.63 -12.79 0.48
C THR A 56 3.78 -11.77 1.23
N LEU A 57 2.47 -12.03 1.40
CA LEU A 57 1.56 -11.13 2.11
C LEU A 57 1.94 -10.96 3.60
N CYS A 58 2.35 -12.05 4.25
CA CYS A 58 2.85 -12.02 5.62
C CYS A 58 4.11 -11.16 5.73
N GLN A 59 5.05 -11.31 4.80
CA GLN A 59 6.28 -10.53 4.79
C GLN A 59 6.01 -9.05 4.55
N LEU A 60 5.24 -8.70 3.51
CA LEU A 60 4.86 -7.32 3.21
C LEU A 60 4.20 -6.65 4.42
N THR A 61 3.32 -7.36 5.13
CA THR A 61 2.65 -6.86 6.34
C THR A 61 3.64 -6.59 7.49
N LYS A 62 4.62 -7.47 7.71
CA LYS A 62 5.70 -7.24 8.69
C LYS A 62 6.49 -5.97 8.34
N ILE A 63 6.78 -5.75 7.06
CA ILE A 63 7.54 -4.57 6.62
C ILE A 63 6.71 -3.29 6.74
N MET A 64 5.43 -3.31 6.36
CA MET A 64 4.51 -2.20 6.60
C MET A 64 4.46 -1.79 8.08
N LYS A 65 4.42 -2.76 9.01
CA LYS A 65 4.50 -2.50 10.45
C LYS A 65 5.81 -1.81 10.84
N LYS A 66 6.96 -2.27 10.32
CA LYS A 66 8.27 -1.65 10.59
C LYS A 66 8.32 -0.21 10.09
N VAL A 67 7.83 0.04 8.87
CA VAL A 67 7.76 1.39 8.29
C VAL A 67 6.85 2.28 9.14
N GLY A 68 5.64 1.83 9.46
CA GLY A 68 4.70 2.58 10.30
C GLY A 68 5.28 2.96 11.67
N LEU A 69 6.01 2.05 12.33
CA LEU A 69 6.73 2.35 13.57
C LEU A 69 7.82 3.41 13.37
N SER A 70 8.57 3.35 12.27
CA SER A 70 9.55 4.38 11.92
C SER A 70 8.90 5.75 11.72
N LEU A 71 7.75 5.82 11.02
CA LEU A 71 7.00 7.06 10.84
C LEU A 71 6.57 7.67 12.19
N LYS A 72 6.08 6.83 13.10
CA LYS A 72 5.67 7.30 14.45
C LYS A 72 6.87 7.78 15.28
N ASN A 73 7.93 6.99 15.33
CA ASN A 73 9.06 7.23 16.23
C ASN A 73 9.99 8.33 15.73
N ASN A 74 10.20 8.42 14.41
CA ASN A 74 11.22 9.28 13.83
C ASN A 74 10.64 10.55 13.18
N LEU A 75 9.39 10.50 12.70
CA LEU A 75 8.69 11.68 12.16
C LEU A 75 7.63 12.25 13.10
N GLY A 76 7.41 11.63 14.26
CA GLY A 76 6.39 12.06 15.21
C GLY A 76 4.96 11.97 14.65
N ALA A 77 4.74 11.14 13.62
CA ALA A 77 3.42 11.01 13.01
C ALA A 77 2.41 10.46 14.06
N PRO A 78 1.31 11.18 14.37
CA PRO A 78 0.32 10.71 15.34
C PRO A 78 -0.40 9.43 14.88
N GLY A 79 -0.46 9.20 13.57
CA GLY A 79 -0.99 7.98 12.97
C GLY A 79 -0.52 7.81 11.53
N TYR A 80 -0.93 6.70 10.91
CA TYR A 80 -0.69 6.44 9.49
C TYR A 80 -1.81 5.56 8.91
N ASN A 81 -2.05 5.64 7.61
CA ASN A 81 -2.90 4.71 6.88
C ASN A 81 -2.07 3.67 6.13
N LEU A 82 -2.64 2.49 6.00
CA LEU A 82 -2.21 1.46 5.06
C LEU A 82 -3.24 1.38 3.95
N GLY A 83 -2.79 1.34 2.69
CA GLY A 83 -3.68 1.26 1.54
C GLY A 83 -3.05 0.46 0.40
N VAL A 84 -3.89 -0.24 -0.35
CA VAL A 84 -3.52 -0.94 -1.58
C VAL A 84 -4.67 -0.74 -2.57
N ASN A 85 -4.32 -0.48 -3.83
CA ASN A 85 -5.30 -0.35 -4.90
C ASN A 85 -5.11 -1.54 -5.84
N ASN A 86 -6.16 -2.34 -6.03
CA ASN A 86 -6.18 -3.46 -6.96
C ASN A 86 -7.12 -3.14 -8.11
N GLY A 87 -6.59 -3.08 -9.33
CA GLY A 87 -7.31 -2.65 -10.53
C GLY A 87 -7.39 -1.12 -10.71
N SER A 88 -7.47 -0.70 -11.97
CA SER A 88 -7.49 0.72 -12.35
C SER A 88 -8.70 1.48 -11.78
N ALA A 89 -9.85 0.83 -11.65
CA ALA A 89 -11.06 1.40 -11.05
C ALA A 89 -10.88 1.75 -9.55
N ALA A 90 -9.97 1.06 -8.86
CA ALA A 90 -9.58 1.37 -7.48
C ALA A 90 -8.44 2.41 -7.40
N GLY A 91 -7.97 2.94 -8.53
CA GLY A 91 -6.88 3.91 -8.58
C GLY A 91 -5.48 3.28 -8.65
N GLN A 92 -5.36 2.01 -9.06
CA GLN A 92 -4.05 1.41 -9.32
C GLN A 92 -3.44 1.97 -10.61
N LEU A 93 -2.33 2.70 -10.48
CA LEU A 93 -1.63 3.30 -11.63
C LEU A 93 -0.45 2.46 -12.12
N VAL A 94 0.23 1.77 -11.21
CA VAL A 94 1.35 0.87 -11.51
C VAL A 94 0.90 -0.57 -11.22
N PRO A 95 0.83 -1.45 -12.24
CA PRO A 95 0.44 -2.86 -12.06
C PRO A 95 1.62 -3.66 -11.50
N HIS A 96 2.02 -3.31 -10.28
CA HIS A 96 2.99 -4.02 -9.45
C HIS A 96 2.54 -3.80 -8.00
N LEU A 97 2.15 -4.86 -7.29
CA LEU A 97 1.61 -4.82 -5.94
C LEU A 97 2.42 -3.89 -5.04
N HIS A 98 1.76 -2.87 -4.52
CA HIS A 98 2.38 -1.89 -3.63
C HIS A 98 1.41 -1.48 -2.55
N PHE A 99 1.90 -1.49 -1.32
CA PHE A 99 1.18 -0.95 -0.19
C PHE A 99 1.69 0.44 0.13
N HIS A 100 0.77 1.39 0.17
CA HIS A 100 0.99 2.73 0.68
C HIS A 100 1.02 2.70 2.20
N VAL A 101 2.07 3.28 2.79
CA VAL A 101 2.18 3.58 4.23
C VAL A 101 2.26 5.11 4.35
N ILE A 102 1.12 5.73 4.65
CA ILE A 102 0.96 7.19 4.58
C ILE A 102 0.87 7.76 5.99
N PRO A 103 1.86 8.53 6.47
CA PRO A 103 1.74 9.22 7.75
C PRO A 103 0.59 10.24 7.69
N ARG A 104 -0.11 10.42 8.81
CA ARG A 104 -1.27 11.31 8.94
C ARG A 104 -1.00 12.37 9.99
N ALA A 105 -1.50 13.57 9.75
CA ALA A 105 -1.51 14.67 10.71
C ALA A 105 -2.96 15.08 11.01
N ALA A 106 -3.19 15.64 12.21
CA ALA A 106 -4.55 16.04 12.62
C ALA A 106 -5.22 17.04 11.66
N VAL A 107 -4.43 17.79 10.88
CA VAL A 107 -4.89 18.89 10.02
C VAL A 107 -4.66 18.64 8.53
N ASP A 108 -4.33 17.41 8.11
CA ASP A 108 -4.04 17.13 6.69
C ASP A 108 -5.28 17.09 5.78
N GLY A 109 -6.49 17.26 6.35
CA GLY A 109 -7.75 17.38 5.60
C GLY A 109 -8.22 16.10 4.90
N LEU A 110 -7.48 15.00 4.98
CA LEU A 110 -7.81 13.75 4.31
C LEU A 110 -8.87 12.97 5.11
N LYS A 111 -9.99 12.64 4.46
CA LYS A 111 -11.07 11.83 5.04
C LYS A 111 -11.08 10.45 4.38
N PRO A 112 -10.56 9.40 5.04
CA PRO A 112 -10.58 8.06 4.47
C PRO A 112 -12.02 7.51 4.50
N TRP A 113 -12.39 6.79 3.44
CA TRP A 113 -13.63 6.01 3.31
C TRP A 113 -14.94 6.75 3.61
N PRO A 114 -15.35 7.72 2.76
CA PRO A 114 -16.70 8.25 2.83
C PRO A 114 -17.71 7.12 2.58
N GLY A 115 -18.57 6.84 3.57
CA GLY A 115 -19.53 5.73 3.53
C GLY A 115 -20.98 6.18 3.36
N ARG A 116 -21.86 5.21 3.03
CA ARG A 116 -23.32 5.34 3.12
C ARG A 116 -23.91 4.13 3.84
N GLN A 117 -25.16 4.25 4.27
CA GLN A 117 -25.91 3.11 4.78
C GLN A 117 -26.45 2.25 3.62
N TYR A 118 -26.57 0.95 3.86
CA TYR A 118 -27.31 0.04 2.99
C TYR A 118 -28.79 0.39 2.97
N SER A 119 -29.44 0.27 1.82
CA SER A 119 -30.91 0.27 1.76
C SER A 119 -31.47 -1.05 2.28
N SER A 120 -32.76 -1.07 2.63
CA SER A 120 -33.45 -2.28 3.12
C SER A 120 -33.27 -3.45 2.14
N GLY A 121 -32.77 -4.59 2.63
CA GLY A 121 -32.51 -5.81 1.85
C GLY A 121 -31.23 -5.82 1.03
N GLU A 122 -30.50 -4.69 0.93
CA GLU A 122 -29.28 -4.60 0.10
C GLU A 122 -28.13 -5.39 0.73
N ALA A 123 -27.96 -5.32 2.04
CA ALA A 123 -26.86 -5.97 2.75
C ALA A 123 -26.94 -7.51 2.63
N GLU A 124 -28.13 -8.07 2.79
CA GLU A 124 -28.41 -9.50 2.67
C GLU A 124 -28.12 -9.99 1.24
N ALA A 125 -28.62 -9.27 0.23
CA ALA A 125 -28.41 -9.59 -1.18
C ALA A 125 -26.93 -9.51 -1.60
N VAL A 126 -26.15 -8.62 -0.98
CA VAL A 126 -24.70 -8.55 -1.18
C VAL A 126 -24.00 -9.73 -0.49
N LEU A 127 -24.34 -10.01 0.77
CA LEU A 127 -23.72 -11.09 1.56
C LEU A 127 -23.87 -12.45 0.87
N GLU A 128 -25.06 -12.76 0.35
CA GLU A 128 -25.30 -14.02 -0.38
C GLU A 128 -24.35 -14.22 -1.57
N LYS A 129 -23.85 -13.14 -2.17
CA LYS A 129 -22.98 -13.20 -3.35
C LYS A 129 -21.49 -13.31 -3.01
N ILE A 130 -21.05 -12.79 -1.87
CA ILE A 130 -19.62 -12.60 -1.57
C ILE A 130 -19.11 -13.42 -0.39
N LYS A 131 -20.01 -14.13 0.32
CA LYS A 131 -19.60 -14.99 1.43
C LYS A 131 -18.71 -16.11 0.89
N LEU A 132 -17.48 -16.18 1.43
CA LEU A 132 -16.52 -17.26 1.19
C LEU A 132 -16.83 -18.49 2.04
#